data_AF-A0A1M7F878-F1
#
_entry.id   AF-A0A1M7F878-F1
#
_cell.length_a   1.000
_cell.length_b   1.000
_cell.length_c   1.000
_cell.angle_alpha   90.00
_cell.angle_beta   90.00
_cell.angle_gamma   90.00
#
_symmetry.space_group_name_H-M   'P 1'
#
loop_
_entity.id
_entity.type
_entity.pdbx_description
1 polymer ?
#
loop_
_entity_poly.entity_id
_entity_poly.type
_entity_poly.pdbx_seq_one_letter_code
_entity_poly.pdbx_strand_id
1 'polypeptide(L)' 'MRSIRRGIKEMDIILTRYSEARLATLGPDQLDLYDRLLWENDQDLYQWVTGQVAAPVDYADLVADIARLSDASR' A
#
# COMPACT_ATOMS: atom_id res chain seq x y z
N MET A 1 4.13 -18.64 -17.92
CA MET A 1 5.25 -17.67 -17.81
C MET A 1 4.64 -16.35 -17.36
N ARG A 2 4.59 -16.08 -16.05
CA ARG A 2 4.00 -14.85 -15.48
C ARG A 2 5.16 -13.90 -15.20
N SER A 3 5.37 -13.01 -16.15
CA SER A 3 6.53 -12.13 -16.24
C SER A 3 6.63 -11.22 -15.02
N ILE A 4 7.82 -11.22 -14.42
CA ILE A 4 8.47 -10.05 -13.79
C ILE A 4 7.96 -9.69 -12.38
N ARG A 5 8.72 -10.16 -11.37
CA ARG A 5 9.11 -9.31 -10.25
C ARG A 5 9.73 -8.03 -10.81
N ARG A 6 9.06 -6.88 -10.69
CA ARG A 6 9.69 -5.57 -10.44
C ARG A 6 8.60 -4.67 -9.86
N GLY A 7 8.58 -4.59 -8.54
CA GLY A 7 7.91 -3.48 -7.88
C GLY A 7 8.40 -2.19 -8.48
N ILE A 8 7.45 -1.30 -8.77
CA ILE A 8 7.78 0.05 -9.19
C ILE A 8 8.48 0.72 -7.99
N LYS A 9 9.57 1.42 -8.25
CA LYS A 9 10.39 2.07 -7.22
C LYS A 9 9.54 3.01 -6.35
N GLU A 10 8.52 3.59 -6.96
CA GLU A 10 7.52 4.43 -6.34
C GLU A 10 6.77 3.69 -5.22
N MET A 11 6.37 2.43 -5.45
CA MET A 11 5.65 1.63 -4.46
C MET A 11 6.56 1.25 -3.30
N ASP A 12 7.82 0.89 -3.58
CA ASP A 12 8.82 0.63 -2.54
C ASP A 12 8.99 1.85 -1.62
N ILE A 13 9.07 3.05 -2.20
CA ILE A 13 9.21 4.30 -1.43
C ILE A 13 7.97 4.58 -0.58
N ILE A 14 6.77 4.41 -1.16
CA ILE A 14 5.50 4.63 -0.47
C ILE A 14 5.35 3.66 0.71
N LEU A 15 5.56 2.36 0.48
CA LEU A 15 5.43 1.32 1.50
C LEU A 15 6.50 1.44 2.58
N THR A 16 7.73 1.81 2.22
CA THR A 16 8.81 2.04 3.21
C THR A 16 8.42 3.18 4.16
N ARG A 17 7.97 4.33 3.62
CA ARG A 17 7.53 5.47 4.43
C ARG A 17 6.34 5.13 5.30
N TYR A 18 5.37 4.40 4.76
CA TYR A 18 4.22 3.95 5.52
C TYR A 18 4.62 3.02 6.66
N SER A 19 5.52 2.07 6.38
CA SER A 19 6.03 1.15 7.39
C SER A 19 6.76 1.89 8.51
N GLU A 20 7.64 2.83 8.17
CA GLU A 20 8.38 3.62 9.16
C GLU A 20 7.45 4.47 10.05
N ALA A 21 6.37 5.02 9.50
CA ALA A 21 5.48 5.91 10.23
C ALA A 21 4.35 5.21 10.99
N ARG A 22 3.80 4.11 10.45
CA ARG A 22 2.55 3.50 10.94
C ARG A 22 2.70 2.06 11.43
N LEU A 23 3.70 1.29 10.99
CA LEU A 23 3.80 -0.14 11.32
C LEU A 23 3.83 -0.39 12.84
N ALA A 24 4.51 0.48 13.60
CA ALA A 24 4.56 0.39 15.07
C ALA A 24 3.23 0.70 15.79
N THR A 25 2.26 1.28 15.06
CA THR A 25 0.95 1.70 15.59
C THR A 25 -0.20 0.82 15.09
N LEU A 26 0.05 -0.05 14.11
CA LEU A 26 -0.97 -0.94 13.58
C LEU A 26 -1.34 -2.01 14.60
N GLY A 27 -2.65 -2.23 14.76
CA GLY A 27 -3.17 -3.36 15.53
C GLY A 27 -2.95 -4.71 14.80
N PRO A 28 -3.17 -5.85 15.49
CA PRO A 28 -2.99 -7.18 14.91
C PRO A 28 -3.78 -7.39 13.61
N ASP A 29 -5.07 -7.03 13.60
CA ASP A 29 -5.93 -7.19 12.42
C ASP A 29 -5.47 -6.34 11.21
N GLN A 30 -4.88 -5.17 11.50
CA GLN A 30 -4.34 -4.27 10.47
C GLN A 30 -3.01 -4.77 9.93
N LEU A 31 -2.18 -5.40 10.77
CA LEU A 31 -0.95 -6.06 10.33
C LEU A 31 -1.26 -7.24 9.42
N ASP A 32 -2.25 -8.07 9.76
CA ASP A 32 -2.69 -9.19 8.91
C ASP A 32 -3.27 -8.69 7.57
N LEU A 33 -3.97 -7.55 7.57
CA LEU A 33 -4.46 -6.92 6.36
C LEU A 33 -3.32 -6.33 5.52
N TYR A 34 -2.33 -5.70 6.16
CA TYR A 34 -1.15 -5.16 5.51
C TYR A 34 -0.30 -6.26 4.87
N ASP A 35 -0.09 -7.36 5.58
CA ASP A 35 0.62 -8.52 5.03
C ASP A 35 -0.11 -9.08 3.80
N ARG A 36 -1.44 -9.22 3.83
CA ARG A 36 -2.23 -9.62 2.66
C ARG A 36 -2.09 -8.63 1.49
N LEU A 37 -2.10 -7.33 1.79
CA LEU A 37 -1.91 -6.28 0.79
C LEU A 37 -0.54 -6.37 0.10
N LEU A 38 0.52 -6.75 0.82
CA LEU A 38 1.86 -6.95 0.26
C LEU A 38 1.96 -8.14 -0.72
N TRP A 39 0.96 -9.03 -0.75
CA TRP A 39 0.86 -10.11 -1.74
C TRP A 39 0.19 -9.69 -3.05
N GLU A 40 -0.46 -8.52 -3.08
CA GLU A 40 -1.10 -7.97 -4.27
C GLU A 40 -0.07 -7.43 -5.28
N ASN A 41 -0.52 -7.08 -6.49
CA ASN A 41 0.37 -6.55 -7.52
C ASN A 41 0.73 -5.08 -7.24
N ASP A 42 2.02 -4.74 -7.30
CA ASP A 42 2.49 -3.35 -7.08
C ASP A 42 1.84 -2.31 -8.01
N GLN A 43 1.49 -2.70 -9.24
CA GLN A 43 0.78 -1.81 -10.17
C GLN A 43 -0.64 -1.53 -9.70
N ASP A 44 -1.33 -2.55 -9.16
CA ASP A 44 -2.68 -2.41 -8.62
C ASP A 44 -2.65 -1.59 -7.33
N LEU A 45 -1.69 -1.87 -6.43
CA LEU A 45 -1.45 -1.06 -5.23
C LEU A 45 -1.23 0.41 -5.57
N TYR A 46 -0.38 0.68 -6.57
CA TYR A 46 -0.13 2.05 -7.00
C TYR A 46 -1.38 2.73 -7.55
N GLN A 47 -2.17 2.02 -8.36
CA GLN A 47 -3.44 2.55 -8.87
C GLN A 47 -4.44 2.86 -7.74
N TRP A 48 -4.47 2.04 -6.68
CA TRP A 48 -5.33 2.27 -5.53
C TRP A 48 -4.86 3.47 -4.69
N VAL A 49 -3.57 3.54 -4.39
CA VAL A 49 -2.97 4.62 -3.59
C VAL A 49 -3.06 5.97 -4.31
N THR A 50 -2.90 5.99 -5.63
CA THR A 50 -3.03 7.22 -6.43
C THR A 50 -4.48 7.58 -6.78
N GLY A 51 -5.45 6.75 -6.37
CA GLY A 51 -6.88 6.97 -6.65
C GLY A 51 -7.29 6.78 -8.11
N GLN A 52 -6.44 6.16 -8.94
CA GLN A 52 -6.76 5.80 -10.32
C GLN A 52 -7.84 4.71 -10.38
N VAL A 53 -7.82 3.79 -9.42
CA VAL A 53 -8.80 2.70 -9.27
C VAL A 53 -9.23 2.64 -7.80
N ALA A 54 -10.49 2.32 -7.55
CA ALA A 54 -10.97 2.11 -6.19
C ALA A 54 -10.36 0.83 -5.59
N ALA A 55 -9.80 0.92 -4.38
CA ALA A 55 -9.35 -0.24 -3.64
C ALA A 55 -10.53 -1.17 -3.30
N PRO A 56 -10.30 -2.49 -3.21
CA PRO A 56 -11.27 -3.42 -2.62
C PRO A 56 -11.71 -2.96 -1.22
N VAL A 57 -12.96 -3.25 -0.84
CA VAL A 57 -13.54 -2.81 0.44
C VAL A 57 -12.69 -3.21 1.65
N ASP A 58 -12.08 -4.40 1.59
CA ASP A 58 -11.23 -4.92 2.65
C ASP A 58 -9.96 -4.08 2.85
N TYR A 59 -9.44 -3.45 1.79
CA TYR A 59 -8.23 -2.64 1.82
C TYR A 59 -8.51 -1.13 1.82
N ALA A 60 -9.76 -0.70 1.70
CA ALA A 60 -10.12 0.70 1.45
C ALA A 60 -9.56 1.65 2.51
N ASP A 61 -9.72 1.31 3.79
CA ASP A 61 -9.23 2.12 4.91
C ASP A 61 -7.69 2.18 4.96
N LEU A 62 -7.04 1.04 4.71
CA LEU A 62 -5.58 0.90 4.72
C LEU A 62 -4.94 1.66 3.56
N VAL A 63 -5.46 1.50 2.34
CA VAL A 63 -5.01 2.23 1.16
C VAL A 63 -5.24 3.73 1.33
N ALA A 64 -6.38 4.14 1.88
CA ALA A 64 -6.64 5.56 2.14
C ALA A 64 -5.62 6.15 3.14
N ASP A 65 -5.18 5.36 4.12
CA ASP A 65 -4.15 5.81 5.06
C ASP A 65 -2.76 5.90 4.41
N ILE A 66 -2.39 4.91 3.60
CA ILE A 66 -1.16 4.94 2.79
C ILE A 66 -1.15 6.16 1.87
N ALA A 67 -2.25 6.40 1.17
CA ALA A 67 -2.42 7.54 0.25
C ALA A 67 -2.23 8.88 0.97
N ARG A 68 -2.90 9.07 2.13
CA ARG A 68 -2.77 10.30 2.94
C ARG A 68 -1.32 10.55 3.36
N LEU A 69 -0.60 9.52 3.79
CA LEU A 69 0.80 9.67 4.20
C LEU A 69 1.72 9.97 3.01
N SER A 70 1.42 9.39 1.84
CA SER A 70 2.21 9.63 0.61
C SER A 70 2.01 11.03 0.04
N ASP A 71 0.80 11.58 0.06
CA ASP A 71 0.48 12.92 -0.48
C ASP A 71 0.95 14.05 0.44
N ALA A 72 0.98 13.82 1.76
CA ALA A 72 1.49 14.77 2.74
C ALA A 72 2.99 15.14 2.59
N SER A 73 3.69 14.52 1.64
CA SER A 73 5.10 14.77 1.34
C SER A 73 5.35 15.67 0.11
N ARG A 74 4.30 16.27 -0.47
CA ARG A 74 4.41 17.21 -1.60
C ARG A 74 4.62 18.66 -1.17
#